data_AF-A0A962AID3-F1
#
_entry.id   AF-A0A962AID3-F1
#
_cell.length_a   1.000
_cell.length_b   1.000
_cell.length_c   1.000
_cell.angle_alpha   90.00
_cell.angle_beta   90.00
_cell.angle_gamma   90.00
#
_symmetry.space_group_name_H-M   'P 1'
#
loop_
_entity.id
_entity.type
_entity.pdbx_description
1 polymer ?
#
loop_
_entity_poly.entity_id
_entity_poly.type
_entity_poly.pdbx_seq_one_letter_code
_entity_poly.pdbx_strand_id
1 'polypeptide(L)' 'MLLIRRFEEKAGQLYGMGLIGGFCHLYIGQEAIVTGIQSVQEPQDTVITTYRDHGHML' A
#
# COMPACT_ATOMS: atom_id res chain seq x y z
N MET A 1 -9.55 0.54 3.01
CA MET A 1 -9.22 1.86 2.39
C MET A 1 -8.66 2.88 3.39
N LEU A 2 -9.36 3.25 4.48
CA LEU A 2 -8.86 4.28 5.42
C LEU A 2 -7.52 3.91 6.08
N LEU A 3 -7.34 2.65 6.47
CA LEU A 3 -6.06 2.16 7.01
C LEU A 3 -4.91 2.39 6.04
N ILE A 4 -5.06 1.96 4.78
CA ILE A 4 -4.06 2.17 3.72
C ILE A 4 -3.75 3.65 3.58
N ARG A 5 -4.77 4.52 3.48
CA ARG A 5 -4.55 5.98 3.38
C ARG A 5 -3.72 6.52 4.53
N ARG A 6 -4.06 6.19 5.78
CA ARG A 6 -3.35 6.69 6.96
C ARG A 6 -1.95 6.11 7.09
N PHE A 7 -1.77 4.85 6.73
CA PHE A 7 -0.45 4.22 6.66
C PHE A 7 0.46 4.97 5.69
N GLU A 8 -0.03 5.26 4.48
CA GLU A 8 0.76 5.93 3.44
C GLU A 8 1.08 7.40 3.79
N GLU A 9 0.11 8.13 4.35
CA GLU A 9 0.36 9.49 4.87
C GLU A 9 1.45 9.48 5.94
N LYS A 10 1.44 8.48 6.83
CA LYS A 10 2.45 8.34 7.87
C LYS A 10 3.81 7.93 7.29
N ALA A 11 3.85 7.00 6.34
CA ALA A 11 5.05 6.60 5.64
C ALA A 11 5.70 7.79 4.92
N GLY A 12 4.91 8.58 4.19
CA GLY A 12 5.36 9.81 3.54
C GLY A 12 5.89 10.85 4.53
N GLN A 13 5.24 11.01 5.69
CA GLN A 13 5.74 11.89 6.76
C GLN A 13 7.11 11.44 7.27
N LEU A 14 7.26 10.15 7.62
CA LEU A 14 8.50 9.60 8.16
C LEU A 14 9.64 9.63 7.13
N TYR A 15 9.33 9.41 5.85
CA TYR A 15 10.27 9.57 4.76
C TYR A 15 10.75 11.02 4.62
N GLY A 16 9.84 11.99 4.68
CA GLY A 16 10.19 13.42 4.68
C GLY A 16 11.02 13.85 5.89
N MET A 17 10.91 13.14 7.02
CA MET A 17 11.74 13.33 8.21
C MET A 17 13.11 12.62 8.12
N GLY A 18 13.38 11.86 7.06
CA GLY A 18 14.61 11.07 6.91
C GLY A 18 14.68 9.83 7.80
N LEU A 19 13.56 9.42 8.41
CA LEU A 19 13.47 8.22 9.25
C LEU A 19 13.28 6.93 8.45
N ILE A 20 12.94 7.06 7.17
CA ILE A 20 12.91 5.98 6.19
C ILE A 20 13.93 6.33 5.10
N GLY A 21 14.90 5.45 4.86
CA GLY A 21 15.90 5.60 3.80
C GLY A 21 15.59 4.76 2.56
N GLY A 22 16.27 5.02 1.45
CA GLY A 22 16.07 4.29 0.19
C GLY A 22 14.87 4.80 -0.60
N PHE A 23 14.06 3.90 -1.14
CA PHE A 23 12.86 4.24 -1.92
C PHE A 23 11.57 4.06 -1.09
N CYS A 24 10.59 4.94 -1.29
CA CYS A 24 9.29 4.87 -0.63
C CYS A 24 8.17 5.19 -1.66
N HIS A 25 7.49 4.15 -2.16
CA HIS A 25 6.47 4.30 -3.20
C HIS A 25 5.07 4.26 -2.60
N LEU A 26 4.47 5.44 -2.42
CA LEU A 26 3.19 5.56 -1.70
C LEU A 26 2.00 5.07 -2.54
N TYR A 27 1.09 4.29 -1.96
CA TYR A 27 -0.14 3.80 -2.62
C TYR A 27 -1.33 4.80 -2.56
N ILE A 28 -1.08 6.06 -2.20
CA ILE A 28 -2.13 7.09 -2.04
C ILE A 28 -2.90 7.29 -3.35
N GLY A 29 -4.22 7.20 -3.26
CA GLY A 29 -5.14 7.37 -4.40
C GLY A 29 -5.42 6.09 -5.19
N GLN A 30 -4.75 4.98 -4.86
CA GLN A 30 -4.95 3.67 -5.48
C GLN A 30 -5.65 2.68 -4.56
N GLU A 31 -6.14 3.10 -3.38
CA GLU A 31 -6.64 2.20 -2.34
C GLU A 31 -7.79 1.31 -2.81
N ALA A 32 -8.63 1.81 -3.72
CA ALA A 32 -9.74 1.07 -4.30
C ALA A 32 -9.27 -0.17 -5.09
N ILE A 33 -8.06 -0.15 -5.66
CA ILE A 33 -7.52 -1.26 -6.48
C ILE A 33 -7.36 -2.50 -5.60
N VAL A 34 -6.48 -2.43 -4.60
CA VAL A 34 -6.22 -3.58 -3.73
C VAL A 34 -7.46 -4.01 -2.95
N THR A 35 -8.25 -3.06 -2.42
CA THR A 35 -9.45 -3.44 -1.68
C THR A 35 -10.51 -4.09 -2.57
N GLY A 36 -10.57 -3.69 -3.85
CA GLY A 36 -11.40 -4.34 -4.84
C GLY A 36 -10.93 -5.75 -5.13
N ILE A 37 -9.63 -5.95 -5.38
CA ILE A 37 -9.02 -7.26 -5.61
C ILE A 37 -9.29 -8.20 -4.43
N GLN A 38 -8.94 -7.79 -3.21
CA GLN A 38 -9.12 -8.59 -2.00
C GLN A 38 -10.59 -8.92 -1.72
N SER A 39 -11.53 -8.07 -2.14
CA SER A 39 -12.97 -8.31 -1.90
C SER A 39 -13.55 -9.48 -2.70
N VAL A 40 -12.85 -9.91 -3.75
CA VAL A 40 -13.28 -11.01 -4.64
C VAL A 40 -12.26 -12.14 -4.74
N GLN A 41 -11.14 -12.04 -4.01
CA GLN A 41 -10.05 -13.01 -4.05
C GLN A 41 -10.44 -14.29 -3.30
N GLU A 42 -10.13 -15.45 -3.88
CA GLU A 42 -10.29 -16.75 -3.24
C GLU A 42 -8.99 -17.21 -2.53
N PRO A 43 -9.06 -18.14 -1.56
CA PRO A 43 -7.87 -18.59 -0.82
C PRO A 43 -6.76 -19.19 -1.67
N GLN A 44 -7.10 -19.75 -2.83
CA GLN A 44 -6.17 -20.35 -3.80
C GLN A 44 -5.57 -19.32 -4.78
N ASP A 45 -6.09 -18.10 -4.82
CA ASP A 45 -5.61 -17.08 -5.73
C ASP A 45 -4.27 -16.49 -5.27
N THR A 46 -3.40 -16.25 -6.23
CA THR A 46 -2.09 -15.64 -5.99
C THR A 46 -2.06 -14.22 -6.55
N VAL A 47 -1.47 -13.29 -5.81
CA VAL A 47 -1.29 -11.89 -6.22
C VAL A 47 0.21 -11.58 -6.34
N ILE A 48 0.58 -10.94 -7.44
CA ILE A 48 1.92 -10.37 -7.65
C ILE A 48 1.76 -8.88 -7.96
N THR A 49 2.68 -8.06 -7.47
CA THR A 49 2.73 -6.63 -7.74
C THR A 49 4.19 -6.16 -7.84
N THR A 50 4.39 -4.89 -8.16
CA THR A 50 5.72 -4.27 -8.25
C THR A 50 6.06 -3.53 -6.95
N TYR A 51 6.91 -2.51 -6.99
CA TYR A 51 7.46 -1.81 -5.82
C TYR A 51 6.52 -0.78 -5.16
N ARG A 52 5.28 -0.64 -5.65
CA ARG A 52 4.23 0.21 -5.06
C ARG A 52 3.16 -0.69 -4.46
N ASP A 53 3.51 -1.34 -3.36
CA ASP A 53 2.83 -2.52 -2.86
C ASP A 53 2.38 -2.43 -1.40
N HIS A 54 2.64 -1.34 -0.67
CA HIS A 54 2.28 -1.32 0.75
C HIS A 54 0.78 -1.60 0.96
N GLY A 55 -0.09 -1.07 0.11
CA GLY A 55 -1.52 -1.35 0.13
C GLY A 55 -1.88 -2.84 -0.03
N HIS A 56 -1.07 -3.62 -0.75
CA HIS A 56 -1.24 -5.07 -0.96
C HIS A 56 -0.86 -5.92 0.25
N MET A 57 -0.08 -5.36 1.20
CA MET A 57 0.39 -6.05 2.41
C MET A 57 -0.40 -5.68 3.67
N LEU A 58 -1.45 -4.85 3.52
CA LEU A 58 -2.34 -4.35 4.58
C LEU A 58 -3.75 -4.95 4.45
#